data_AF-A0A383AH19-F1
#
_entry.id   AF-A0A383AH19-F1
#
_cell.length_a   1.000
_cell.length_b   1.000
_cell.length_c   1.000
_cell.angle_alpha   90.00
_cell.angle_beta   90.00
_cell.angle_gamma   90.00
#
_symmetry.space_group_name_H-M   'P 1'
#
loop_
_entity.id
_entity.type
_entity.pdbx_description
1 polymer ?
#
loop_
_entity_poly.entity_id
_entity_poly.type
_entity_poly.pdbx_seq_one_letter_code
_entity_poly.pdbx_strand_id
1 'polypeptide(L)'
;IAKMKNLKNKIQSNYEETSVRRPRRYETEYPRKSGIEVFVKDGDVMKAWRKLKKKIKESRLMEEIKERQYYKKPSTIRQEKLKERRRVLQKLNREQEDFRTMGVKKRR
;
A
#
# COMPACT_ATOMS: atom_id res chain seq x y z
N ILE A 1 0.08 -12.88 63.70
CA ILE A 1 -1.38 -13.02 63.93
C ILE A 1 -2.03 -11.69 63.57
N ALA A 2 -3.02 -11.73 62.68
CA ALA A 2 -3.57 -10.61 61.93
C ALA A 2 -4.18 -9.49 62.80
N LYS A 3 -4.25 -8.28 62.23
CA LYS A 3 -5.53 -7.62 61.92
C LYS A 3 -5.30 -6.41 61.01
N MET A 4 -5.63 -6.64 59.73
CA MET A 4 -5.87 -5.60 58.73
C MET A 4 -6.90 -4.60 59.27
N LYS A 5 -6.59 -3.30 59.20
CA LYS A 5 -7.60 -2.24 59.34
C LYS A 5 -8.01 -1.78 57.95
N ASN A 6 -9.29 -2.04 57.67
CA ASN A 6 -10.11 -1.54 56.58
C ASN A 6 -9.81 -0.07 56.24
N LEU A 7 -9.34 0.16 55.01
CA LEU A 7 -9.49 1.43 54.32
C LEU A 7 -10.63 1.26 53.31
N LYS A 8 -11.85 1.48 53.81
CA LYS A 8 -13.02 1.76 52.98
C LYS A 8 -12.83 3.13 52.33
N ASN A 9 -12.06 3.18 51.25
CA ASN A 9 -12.17 4.28 50.29
C ASN A 9 -12.96 3.77 49.09
N LYS A 10 -14.26 3.97 49.24
CA LYS A 10 -15.29 3.98 48.21
C LYS A 10 -14.93 5.07 47.19
N ILE A 11 -13.97 4.78 46.33
CA ILE A 11 -13.84 5.49 45.06
C ILE A 11 -14.76 4.74 44.12
N GLN A 12 -15.94 5.30 43.92
CA GLN A 12 -16.85 4.89 42.86
C GLN A 12 -16.12 5.15 41.53
N SER A 13 -15.40 4.15 41.04
CA SER A 13 -15.01 4.10 39.65
C SER A 13 -16.27 3.76 38.86
N ASN A 14 -17.01 4.81 38.50
CA ASN A 14 -18.04 4.76 37.48
C ASN A 14 -17.35 4.56 36.12
N TYR A 15 -16.84 3.35 35.87
CA TYR A 15 -16.73 2.86 34.50
C TYR A 15 -18.13 2.40 34.12
N GLU A 16 -18.97 3.34 33.73
CA GLU A 16 -20.14 2.98 32.95
C GLU A 16 -19.64 2.21 31.74
N GLU A 17 -19.98 0.93 31.70
CA GLU A 17 -19.80 0.05 30.57
C GLU A 17 -20.66 0.53 29.40
N THR A 18 -20.34 1.70 28.84
CA THR A 18 -20.65 1.94 27.44
C THR A 18 -19.60 1.18 26.66
N SER A 19 -19.76 -0.15 26.65
CA SER A 19 -19.29 -0.97 25.56
C SER A 19 -19.96 -0.42 24.31
N VAL A 20 -19.36 0.60 23.71
CA VAL A 20 -19.69 1.06 22.37
C VAL A 20 -19.44 -0.18 21.54
N ARG A 21 -20.51 -0.96 21.31
CA ARG A 21 -20.50 -2.12 20.46
C ARG A 21 -19.92 -1.58 19.17
N ARG A 22 -18.66 -1.93 18.88
CA ARG A 22 -18.00 -1.57 17.62
C ARG A 22 -19.06 -1.83 16.56
N PRO A 23 -19.47 -0.82 15.76
CA PRO A 23 -20.59 -0.97 14.86
C PRO A 23 -20.38 -2.26 14.09
N ARG A 24 -21.39 -3.13 14.13
CA ARG A 24 -21.35 -4.46 13.51
C ARG A 24 -20.83 -4.23 12.10
N ARG A 25 -19.61 -4.70 11.83
CA ARG A 25 -18.89 -4.42 10.59
C ARG A 25 -19.85 -4.81 9.48
N TYR A 26 -20.38 -3.83 8.73
CA TYR A 26 -21.32 -4.10 7.66
C TYR A 26 -20.68 -5.17 6.79
N GLU A 27 -21.30 -6.34 6.73
CA GLU A 27 -20.87 -7.38 5.82
C GLU A 27 -21.12 -6.79 4.44
N THR A 28 -20.04 -6.33 3.81
CA THR A 28 -20.14 -5.84 2.45
C THR A 28 -20.61 -7.03 1.62
N GLU A 29 -21.65 -6.86 0.81
CA GLU A 29 -22.27 -7.93 0.00
C GLU A 29 -21.26 -8.66 -0.91
N TYR A 30 -20.06 -8.10 -1.09
CA TYR A 30 -18.99 -8.68 -1.89
C TYR A 30 -18.02 -9.46 -1.00
N PRO A 31 -17.69 -10.72 -1.35
CA PRO A 31 -16.76 -11.54 -0.58
C PRO A 31 -15.40 -10.86 -0.46
N ARG A 32 -14.69 -11.17 0.64
CA ARG A 32 -13.35 -10.64 0.88
C ARG A 32 -12.44 -11.04 -0.29
N LYS A 33 -12.00 -10.05 -1.05
CA LYS A 33 -11.18 -10.22 -2.26
C LYS A 33 -9.94 -11.05 -1.94
N SER A 34 -9.79 -12.19 -2.61
CA SER A 34 -8.56 -12.98 -2.60
C SER A 34 -7.84 -12.83 -3.95
N GLY A 35 -6.56 -12.44 -3.92
CA GLY A 35 -5.76 -12.26 -5.14
C GLY A 35 -6.18 -11.09 -6.05
N ILE A 36 -5.88 -11.22 -7.34
CA ILE A 36 -6.17 -10.20 -8.36
C ILE A 36 -7.58 -10.42 -8.92
N GLU A 37 -8.58 -10.02 -8.14
CA GLU A 37 -9.99 -10.10 -8.51
C GLU A 37 -10.61 -8.70 -8.68
N VAL A 38 -11.57 -8.57 -9.60
CA VAL A 38 -12.37 -7.36 -9.81
C VAL A 38 -13.83 -7.73 -10.05
N PHE A 39 -14.72 -7.28 -9.15
CA PHE A 39 -16.16 -7.33 -9.37
C PHE A 39 -16.60 -6.30 -10.41
N VAL A 40 -17.51 -6.72 -11.28
CA VAL A 40 -18.19 -5.84 -12.23
C VAL A 40 -19.30 -5.10 -11.47
N LYS A 41 -19.40 -3.79 -11.68
CA LYS A 41 -20.50 -2.97 -11.17
C LYS A 41 -21.26 -2.39 -12.35
N ASP A 42 -22.58 -2.27 -12.20
CA ASP A 42 -23.46 -1.59 -13.17
C ASP A 42 -23.42 -2.20 -14.59
N GLY A 43 -23.05 -3.48 -14.70
CA GLY A 43 -22.89 -4.19 -15.98
C GLY A 43 -21.68 -3.75 -16.83
N ASP A 44 -20.87 -2.78 -16.38
CA ASP A 44 -19.73 -2.27 -17.15
C ASP A 44 -18.49 -3.18 -17.01
N VAL A 45 -18.47 -4.21 -17.87
CA VAL A 45 -17.37 -5.18 -17.97
C VAL A 45 -16.07 -4.52 -18.46
N MET A 46 -16.15 -3.53 -19.34
CA MET A 46 -14.97 -2.88 -19.93
C MET A 46 -14.17 -2.10 -18.88
N LYS A 47 -14.85 -1.38 -17.99
CA LYS A 47 -14.22 -0.69 -16.87
C LYS A 47 -13.63 -1.67 -15.86
N ALA A 48 -14.31 -2.78 -15.58
CA ALA A 48 -13.76 -3.85 -14.74
C ALA A 48 -12.49 -4.46 -15.34
N TRP A 49 -12.49 -4.74 -16.65
CA TRP A 49 -11.32 -5.25 -17.38
C TRP A 49 -10.12 -4.29 -17.31
N ARG A 50 -10.33 -2.98 -17.53
CA ARG A 50 -9.25 -1.97 -17.41
C ARG A 50 -8.67 -1.94 -16.00
N LYS A 51 -9.53 -2.02 -14.97
CA LYS A 51 -9.09 -2.08 -13.57
C LYS A 51 -8.29 -3.35 -13.31
N LEU A 52 -8.74 -4.50 -13.82
CA LEU A 52 -8.04 -5.77 -13.68
C LEU A 52 -6.65 -5.71 -14.33
N LYS A 53 -6.58 -5.23 -15.58
CA LYS A 53 -5.33 -5.01 -16.30
C LYS A 53 -4.38 -4.07 -15.54
N LYS A 54 -4.90 -2.99 -14.97
CA LYS A 54 -4.12 -2.06 -14.14
C LYS A 54 -3.56 -2.75 -12.90
N LYS A 55 -4.38 -3.51 -12.16
CA LYS A 55 -3.92 -4.29 -10.99
C LYS A 55 -2.84 -5.32 -11.35
N ILE A 56 -3.00 -6.04 -12.46
CA ILE A 56 -1.99 -6.99 -12.96
C ILE A 56 -0.67 -6.26 -13.23
N LYS A 57 -0.72 -5.11 -13.89
CA LYS A 57 0.47 -4.30 -14.17
C LYS A 57 1.14 -3.81 -12.87
N GLU A 58 0.36 -3.32 -11.91
CA GLU A 58 0.87 -2.82 -10.62
C GLU A 58 1.47 -3.94 -9.75
N SER A 59 0.96 -5.16 -9.86
CA SER A 59 1.47 -6.31 -9.12
C SER A 59 2.88 -6.76 -9.53
N ARG A 60 3.42 -6.25 -10.65
CA ARG A 60 4.77 -6.58 -11.18
C ARG A 60 5.07 -8.07 -11.35
N LEU A 61 4.04 -8.93 -11.32
CA LEU A 61 4.18 -10.39 -11.47
C LEU A 61 4.97 -10.80 -12.71
N MET A 62 4.77 -10.10 -13.83
CA MET A 62 5.49 -10.38 -15.08
C MET A 62 6.99 -10.04 -15.02
N GLU A 63 7.37 -9.01 -14.26
CA GLU A 63 8.78 -8.67 -14.03
C GLU A 63 9.42 -9.73 -13.15
N GLU A 64 8.72 -10.12 -12.08
CA GLU A 64 9.18 -11.14 -11.14
C GLU A 64 9.35 -12.52 -11.79
N ILE A 65 8.42 -12.96 -12.63
CA ILE A 65 8.53 -14.23 -13.36
C ILE A 65 9.80 -14.24 -14.24
N LYS A 66 10.09 -13.13 -14.92
CA LYS A 66 11.30 -13.00 -15.76
C LYS A 66 12.58 -13.00 -14.92
N GLU A 67 12.58 -12.31 -13.79
CA GLU A 67 13.73 -12.27 -12.88
C GLU A 67 14.02 -13.64 -12.25
N ARG A 68 12.97 -14.43 -11.98
CA ARG A 68 13.09 -15.77 -11.37
C ARG A 68 13.39 -16.89 -12.37
N GLN A 69 13.20 -16.66 -13.68
CA GLN A 69 13.41 -17.68 -14.71
C GLN A 69 14.85 -18.22 -14.75
N TYR A 70 15.84 -17.40 -14.42
CA TYR A 70 17.26 -17.77 -14.39
C TYR A 70 17.94 -17.25 -13.13
N TYR A 71 18.91 -17.99 -12.61
CA TYR A 71 19.71 -17.51 -11.49
C TYR A 71 20.53 -16.28 -11.88
N LYS A 72 20.34 -15.19 -11.14
CA LYS A 72 21.19 -14.00 -11.19
C LYS A 72 21.96 -13.87 -9.89
N LYS A 73 23.28 -13.64 -9.98
CA LYS A 73 24.13 -13.41 -8.82
C LYS A 73 23.63 -12.19 -8.02
N PRO A 74 23.67 -12.19 -6.68
CA PRO A 74 23.22 -11.04 -5.88
C PRO A 74 23.97 -9.74 -6.17
N SER A 75 25.19 -9.80 -6.72
CA SER A 75 25.93 -8.62 -7.17
C SER A 75 25.33 -8.02 -8.45
N THR A 76 24.93 -8.83 -9.42
CA THR A 76 24.35 -8.35 -10.69
C THR A 76 22.97 -7.74 -10.44
N ILE A 77 22.15 -8.36 -9.59
CA ILE A 77 20.86 -7.81 -9.14
C ILE A 77 21.03 -6.44 -8.49
N ARG A 78 22.04 -6.26 -7.62
CA ARG A 78 22.34 -4.97 -6.99
C ARG A 78 22.73 -3.90 -8.02
N GLN A 79 23.58 -4.26 -8.98
CA GLN A 79 24.02 -3.33 -10.03
C GLN A 79 22.86 -2.91 -10.95
N GLU A 80 22.00 -3.84 -11.37
CA GLU A 80 20.80 -3.57 -12.18
C GLU A 80 19.86 -2.59 -11.46
N LYS A 81 19.55 -2.85 -10.18
CA LYS A 81 18.70 -1.96 -9.36
C LYS A 81 19.28 -0.55 -9.21
N LEU A 82 20.59 -0.41 -9.02
CA LEU A 82 21.24 0.91 -8.95
C LEU A 82 21.18 1.65 -10.28
N LYS A 83 21.35 0.95 -11.40
CA LYS A 83 21.24 1.52 -12.75
C LYS A 83 19.82 2.01 -13.04
N GLU A 84 18.81 1.23 -12.66
CA GLU A 84 17.40 1.62 -12.78
C GLU A 84 17.08 2.84 -11.93
N ARG A 85 17.50 2.86 -10.66
CA ARG A 85 17.34 4.02 -9.78
C ARG A 85 17.98 5.27 -10.37
N ARG A 86 19.21 5.16 -10.90
CA ARG A 86 19.90 6.28 -11.55
C ARG A 86 19.11 6.82 -12.74
N ARG A 87 18.54 5.95 -13.58
CA ARG A 87 17.70 6.36 -14.72
C ARG A 87 16.44 7.11 -14.25
N VAL A 88 15.77 6.62 -13.21
CA VAL A 88 14.58 7.28 -12.64
C VAL A 88 14.95 8.65 -12.07
N LEU A 89 16.02 8.75 -11.30
CA LEU A 89 16.50 10.02 -10.74
C LEU A 89 16.89 11.02 -11.83
N GLN A 90 17.59 10.57 -12.88
CA GLN A 90 17.93 11.42 -14.02
C GLN A 90 16.67 11.94 -14.73
N LYS A 91 15.64 11.11 -14.87
CA LYS A 91 14.37 11.52 -15.45
C LYS A 91 13.65 12.56 -14.59
N LEU A 92 13.55 12.31 -13.28
CA LEU A 92 12.93 13.24 -12.33
C LEU A 92 13.66 14.59 -12.27
N ASN A 93 15.00 14.56 -12.26
CA ASN A 93 15.80 15.77 -12.29
C ASN A 93 15.58 16.55 -13.58
N ARG A 94 15.50 15.87 -14.72
CA ARG A 94 15.18 16.50 -16.01
C ARG A 94 13.80 17.15 -15.98
N GLU A 95 12.77 16.44 -15.51
CA GLU A 95 11.41 16.99 -15.39
C GLU A 95 11.36 18.20 -14.44
N GLN A 96 12.12 18.18 -13.33
CA GLN A 96 12.26 19.33 -12.44
C GLN A 96 12.98 20.51 -13.10
N GLU A 97 14.05 20.25 -13.84
CA GLU A 97 14.78 21.29 -14.57
C GLU A 97 13.91 21.90 -15.67
N ASP A 98 13.18 21.09 -16.44
CA ASP A 98 12.24 21.55 -17.47
C ASP A 98 11.13 22.43 -16.85
N PHE A 99 10.58 22.01 -15.71
CA PHE A 99 9.61 22.81 -14.95
C PHE A 99 10.20 24.14 -14.47
N ARG A 100 11.40 24.11 -13.87
CA ARG A 100 12.11 25.30 -13.39
C ARG A 100 12.50 26.25 -14.51
N THR A 101 12.86 25.70 -15.66
CA THR A 101 13.30 26.48 -16.81
C THR A 101 12.14 26.96 -17.67
N MET A 102 10.90 26.51 -17.44
CA MET A 102 9.69 26.90 -18.21
C MET A 102 9.91 26.91 -19.73
N GLY A 103 10.75 26.01 -20.26
CA GLY A 103 11.13 25.97 -21.68
C GLY A 103 12.24 26.94 -22.12
N VAL A 104 12.79 27.77 -21.22
CA VAL A 104 13.95 28.63 -21.46
C VAL A 104 15.23 27.81 -21.26
N LYS A 105 15.87 27.43 -22.38
CA LYS A 105 17.09 26.63 -22.39
C LYS A 105 18.17 27.27 -21.50
N LYS A 106 18.59 26.58 -20.44
CA LYS A 106 19.69 27.03 -19.56
C LYS A 106 20.93 27.26 -20.44
N ARG A 107 21.36 28.52 -20.55
CA ARG A 107 22.62 28.86 -21.21
C ARG A 107 23.75 28.17 -20.42
N ARG A 108 24.58 27.43 -21.16
CA ARG A 108 25.70 26.66 -20.61
C ARG A 108 26.70 27.57 -19.92
#